data_AF-A0ABD0QEQ1-F1
#
_entry.id   AF-A0ABD0QEQ1-F1
#
_cell.length_a   1.000
_cell.length_b   1.000
_cell.length_c   1.000
_cell.angle_alpha   90.00
_cell.angle_beta   90.00
_cell.angle_gamma   90.00
#
_symmetry.space_group_name_H-M   'P 1'
#
loop_
_entity.id
_entity.type
_entity.pdbx_description
1 polymer ?
#
loop_
_entity_poly.entity_id
_entity_poly.type
_entity_poly.pdbx_seq_one_letter_code
_entity_poly.pdbx_strand_id
1 'polypeptide(L)' 'MFSGISLLVLKQHEISAGNVYVTNNSQLCYYNTVNWTRLFRTNTQKALIRNNRDPKECS' A
#
# COMPACT_ATOMS: atom_id res chain seq x y z
N MET A 1 -23.64 -10.19 -22.14
CA MET A 1 -23.76 -9.37 -20.92
C MET A 1 -23.32 -10.24 -19.76
N PHE A 2 -22.21 -10.07 -19.04
CA PHE A 2 -21.18 -9.05 -18.98
C PHE A 2 -19.83 -9.79 -19.04
N SER A 3 -18.99 -9.51 -20.04
CA SER A 3 -17.58 -9.87 -20.00
C SER A 3 -16.89 -8.91 -19.03
N GLY A 4 -16.99 -9.19 -17.74
CA GLY A 4 -16.30 -8.47 -16.69
C GLY A 4 -14.97 -9.14 -16.38
N ILE A 5 -14.04 -9.14 -17.34
CA ILE A 5 -12.63 -9.28 -16.97
C ILE A 5 -12.40 -8.18 -15.95
N SER A 6 -12.20 -8.55 -14.68
CA SER A 6 -11.74 -7.65 -13.63
C SER A 6 -10.40 -7.11 -14.10
N LEU A 7 -10.48 -6.01 -14.83
CA LEU A 7 -9.38 -5.16 -15.18
C LEU A 7 -8.98 -4.52 -13.85
N LEU A 8 -8.25 -5.29 -13.03
CA LEU A 8 -7.23 -4.75 -12.15
C LEU A 8 -6.24 -4.08 -13.10
N VAL A 9 -6.62 -2.90 -13.59
CA VAL A 9 -5.66 -1.93 -14.07
C VAL A 9 -4.85 -1.65 -12.81
N LEU A 10 -3.72 -2.35 -12.67
CA LEU A 10 -2.59 -1.84 -11.95
C LEU A 10 -2.19 -0.56 -12.70
N LYS A 11 -2.95 0.51 -12.48
CA LYS A 11 -2.42 1.85 -12.64
C LYS A 11 -1.28 1.82 -11.63
N GLN A 12 -0.05 1.70 -12.13
CA GLN A 12 1.18 1.45 -11.37
C GLN A 12 1.42 2.46 -10.21
N HIS A 13 0.55 3.46 -10.08
CA HIS A 13 0.62 4.59 -9.16
C HIS A 13 -0.68 4.76 -8.32
N GLU A 14 -1.64 3.82 -8.38
CA GLU A 14 -2.93 3.92 -7.64
C GLU A 14 -3.38 2.55 -7.10
N ILE A 15 -4.01 2.58 -5.93
CA ILE A 15 -4.67 1.46 -5.27
C ILE A 15 -6.19 1.69 -5.39
N SER A 16 -6.80 0.99 -6.34
CA SER A 16 -8.17 1.22 -6.79
C SER A 16 -9.25 0.88 -5.75
N ALA A 17 -8.99 -0.10 -4.87
CA ALA A 17 -9.86 -0.50 -3.78
C ALA A 17 -9.09 -1.29 -2.70
N GLY A 18 -9.62 -1.32 -1.48
CA GLY A 18 -9.07 -2.10 -0.37
C GLY A 18 -8.02 -1.37 0.47
N ASN A 19 -7.76 -1.91 1.66
CA ASN A 19 -6.75 -1.42 2.59
C ASN A 19 -5.40 -2.09 2.34
N VAL A 20 -4.32 -1.43 2.74
CA VAL A 20 -2.96 -1.97 2.69
C VAL A 20 -2.50 -2.38 4.08
N TYR A 21 -1.88 -3.54 4.18
CA TYR A 21 -1.29 -4.06 5.42
C TYR A 21 0.17 -4.41 5.17
N VAL A 22 1.08 -3.72 5.84
CA VAL A 22 2.52 -3.98 5.79
C VAL A 22 3.00 -4.22 7.20
N THR A 23 3.04 -5.49 7.62
CA THR A 23 3.40 -5.84 8.99
C THR A 23 4.36 -7.01 9.10
N ASN A 24 5.16 -7.01 10.18
CA ASN A 24 6.07 -8.10 10.55
C ASN A 24 7.22 -8.34 9.53
N ASN A 25 7.74 -7.30 8.89
CA ASN A 25 8.89 -7.41 7.98
C ASN A 25 10.15 -6.79 8.62
N SER A 26 10.96 -7.63 9.25
CA SER A 26 12.17 -7.21 9.99
C SER A 26 13.28 -6.60 9.12
N GLN A 27 13.24 -6.83 7.81
CA GLN A 27 14.20 -6.29 6.85
C GLN A 27 13.63 -5.17 5.97
N LEU A 28 12.33 -4.87 6.08
CA LEU A 28 11.69 -3.89 5.23
C LEU A 28 11.99 -2.46 5.72
N CYS A 29 12.65 -1.70 4.85
CA CYS A 29 12.96 -0.29 5.02
C CYS A 29 12.13 0.60 4.09
N TYR A 30 12.13 1.91 4.36
CA TYR A 30 11.53 2.96 3.52
C TYR A 30 10.00 2.89 3.33
N TYR A 31 9.29 2.01 4.04
CA TYR A 31 7.82 2.00 4.03
C TYR A 31 7.21 3.35 4.49
N ASN A 32 7.97 4.14 5.25
CA ASN A 32 7.57 5.43 5.81
C ASN A 32 7.82 6.61 4.87
N THR A 33 8.55 6.43 3.77
CA THR A 33 8.76 7.47 2.75
C THR A 33 7.62 7.51 1.73
N VAL A 34 6.82 6.44 1.67
CA VAL A 34 5.68 6.32 0.77
C VAL A 34 4.50 7.13 1.30
N ASN A 35 3.97 8.03 0.46
CA ASN A 35 2.74 8.75 0.76
C ASN A 35 1.51 7.92 0.35
N TRP A 36 1.08 7.02 1.24
CA TRP A 36 -0.02 6.08 1.00
C TRP A 36 -1.34 6.74 0.62
N THR A 37 -1.65 7.91 1.19
CA THR A 37 -2.92 8.60 0.90
C THR A 37 -3.00 9.10 -0.54
N ARG A 38 -1.85 9.43 -1.16
CA ARG A 38 -1.80 9.77 -2.60
C ARG A 38 -2.06 8.59 -3.52
N LEU A 39 -1.87 7.38 -3.02
CA LEU A 39 -2.11 6.15 -3.78
C LEU A 39 -3.56 5.68 -3.65
N PHE A 40 -4.31 6.14 -2.66
CA PHE A 40 -5.68 5.70 -2.46
C PHE A 40 -6.67 6.45 -3.35
N ARG A 41 -7.60 5.70 -3.94
CA ARG A 41 -8.70 6.24 -4.74
C ARG A 41 -9.81 6.82 -3.87
N THR A 42 -10.03 6.25 -2.68
CA THR A 42 -11.09 6.69 -1.75
C THR A 42 -10.54 7.01 -0.37
N ASN A 43 -11.17 7.99 0.29
CA ASN A 43 -10.80 8.44 1.65
C ASN A 43 -11.08 7.38 2.74
N THR A 44 -11.75 6.28 2.39
CA THR A 44 -12.04 5.17 3.29
C THR A 44 -10.91 4.15 3.35
N GLN A 45 -10.01 4.13 2.35
CA GLN A 45 -8.85 3.24 2.33
C GLN A 45 -7.82 3.69 3.36
N LYS A 46 -7.15 2.70 3.97
CA LYS A 46 -6.14 2.92 5.00
C LYS A 46 -4.92 2.03 4.77
N ALA A 47 -3.76 2.53 5.16
CA ALA A 47 -2.53 1.74 5.29
C ALA A 47 -2.28 1.45 6.77
N LEU A 48 -2.17 0.17 7.13
CA LEU A 48 -1.73 -0.28 8.45
C LEU A 48 -0.29 -0.77 8.37
N ILE A 49 0.62 -0.06 9.04
CA ILE A 49 2.04 -0.36 9.01
C ILE A 49 2.55 -0.54 10.43
N ARG A 50 3.00 -1.76 10.77
CA ARG A 50 3.40 -2.14 12.13
C ARG A 50 4.50 -3.19 12.13
N ASN A 51 5.35 -3.22 13.14
CA ASN A 51 6.35 -4.30 13.34
C ASN A 51 7.27 -4.52 12.12
N ASN A 52 7.64 -3.45 11.41
CA ASN A 52 8.71 -3.49 10.42
C ASN A 52 10.00 -2.93 11.04
N ARG A 53 11.10 -2.98 10.30
CA ARG A 53 12.39 -2.42 10.76
C ARG A 53 12.26 -0.94 11.14
N ASP A 54 12.89 -0.51 12.23
CA ASP A 54 12.86 0.91 12.61
C ASP A 54 13.49 1.75 11.48
N PRO A 55 12.83 2.82 10.99
CA PRO A 55 13.39 3.66 9.95
C PRO A 55 14.77 4.24 10.27
N LYS A 56 15.12 4.40 11.56
CA LYS A 56 16.44 4.85 12.01
C LYS A 56 17.54 3.80 11.83
N GLU A 57 17.16 2.53 11.75
CA GLU A 57 18.08 1.41 11.53
C GLU A 57 18.26 1.10 10.04
N CYS A 58 17.60 1.83 9.16
CA CYS A 58 17.74 1.72 7.70
C CYS A 58 18.89 2.62 7.24
N SER A 59 20.10 2.05 7.17
CA SER A 59 21.36 2.68 6.74
C SER A 59 21.52 2.72 5.23
#